data_AF-A0A7S1Y509-F1
#
_entry.id   AF-A0A7S1Y509-F1
#
_cell.length_a   1.000
_cell.length_b   1.000
_cell.length_c   1.000
_cell.angle_alpha   90.00
_cell.angle_beta   90.00
_cell.angle_gamma   90.00
#
_symmetry.space_group_name_H-M   'P 1'
#
loop_
_entity.id
_entity.type
_entity.pdbx_description
1 polymer ?
#
loop_
_entity_poly.entity_id
_entity_poly.type
_entity_poly.pdbx_seq_one_letter_code
_entity_poly.pdbx_strand_id
1 'polypeptide(L)'
;GDCGDDDDDDDDDDDDDDDDDYVESKGPSPVKPKTATPKQSKGSPASTLPGDEDMKLGQIAVNPVNDGSDTTSDGVRVQVSSSYRPERSDESMEKHCFAYNVRITNESKKSIQLVSRRFAIQTIGSSTKDVVQGPGVTGRQPVLTPGESFDYTSTAPLSVRPMTDKTPVVARMSGEYNFVIMGDDGKTPISSTPLQAVLGTFHFVLPALDTA
;
A
#
# COMPACT_ATOMS: atom_id res chain seq x y z
N GLY A 1 11.18 52.86 -71.60
CA GLY A 1 9.73 52.65 -71.51
C GLY A 1 9.53 51.70 -70.35
N ASP A 2 8.87 52.07 -69.26
CA ASP A 2 7.49 52.61 -69.17
C ASP A 2 6.44 51.50 -69.26
N CYS A 3 5.52 51.55 -68.27
CA CYS A 3 4.14 51.00 -68.10
C CYS A 3 3.73 49.70 -68.84
N GLY A 4 2.98 48.76 -68.29
CA GLY A 4 1.73 48.78 -67.49
C GLY A 4 0.95 47.52 -67.96
N ASP A 5 0.44 46.69 -67.07
CA ASP A 5 -0.98 46.62 -66.61
C ASP A 5 -1.77 45.50 -67.33
N ASP A 6 -2.93 45.16 -66.74
CA ASP A 6 -3.99 44.20 -67.12
C ASP A 6 -3.82 42.79 -66.48
N ASP A 7 -4.34 42.51 -65.28
CA ASP A 7 -5.75 42.45 -64.79
C ASP A 7 -6.57 41.32 -65.43
N ASP A 8 -7.19 40.50 -64.58
CA ASP A 8 -8.55 39.94 -64.74
C ASP A 8 -8.92 39.19 -63.44
N ASP A 9 -9.55 39.95 -62.54
CA ASP A 9 -10.41 39.50 -61.44
C ASP A 9 -11.82 39.26 -62.00
N ASP A 10 -12.41 38.11 -61.69
CA ASP A 10 -13.85 37.77 -61.76
C ASP A 10 -14.06 36.73 -60.63
N ASP A 11 -15.16 36.59 -59.91
CA ASP A 11 -16.29 37.43 -59.52
C ASP A 11 -17.05 36.53 -58.51
N ASP A 12 -17.87 37.16 -57.67
CA ASP A 12 -19.16 36.66 -57.19
C ASP A 12 -19.32 35.67 -56.00
N ASP A 13 -20.20 36.17 -55.11
CA ASP A 13 -21.31 35.51 -54.40
C ASP A 13 -21.18 35.12 -52.92
N ASP A 14 -21.80 36.00 -52.13
CA ASP A 14 -22.99 35.74 -51.29
C ASP A 14 -22.86 35.05 -49.92
N ASP A 15 -23.25 35.86 -48.93
CA ASP A 15 -24.30 35.63 -47.94
C ASP A 15 -24.08 34.75 -46.68
N ASP A 16 -24.55 35.39 -45.60
CA ASP A 16 -25.22 34.87 -44.41
C ASP A 16 -24.43 34.27 -43.23
N ASP A 17 -24.37 35.11 -42.19
CA ASP A 17 -24.88 34.90 -40.82
C ASP A 17 -24.32 33.79 -39.91
N ASP A 18 -23.94 34.29 -38.72
CA ASP A 18 -24.09 33.73 -37.37
C ASP A 18 -23.42 32.39 -36.99
N ASP A 19 -22.40 32.48 -36.12
CA ASP A 19 -22.57 32.21 -34.69
C ASP A 19 -21.23 32.56 -33.96
N ASP A 20 -21.34 33.52 -33.04
CA ASP A 20 -20.66 33.68 -31.74
C ASP A 20 -19.66 32.58 -31.29
N ASP A 21 -18.54 32.87 -30.63
CA ASP A 21 -18.35 33.84 -29.55
C ASP A 21 -16.84 34.11 -29.37
N TYR A 22 -16.49 35.38 -29.19
CA TYR A 22 -15.13 35.88 -29.03
C TYR A 22 -14.88 36.24 -27.57
N VAL A 23 -14.03 35.49 -26.85
CA VAL A 23 -13.21 36.11 -25.80
C VAL A 23 -11.83 35.43 -25.72
N GLU A 24 -10.84 36.14 -26.27
CA GLU A 24 -9.43 35.92 -25.99
C GLU A 24 -8.97 36.66 -24.72
N SER A 25 -7.98 36.05 -24.06
CA SER A 25 -7.00 36.62 -23.12
C SER A 25 -7.34 36.64 -21.61
N LYS A 26 -6.60 35.82 -20.84
CA LYS A 26 -5.44 36.29 -20.03
C LYS A 26 -4.67 35.12 -19.40
N GLY A 27 -3.34 35.28 -19.41
CA GLY A 27 -2.34 34.32 -18.93
C GLY A 27 -2.31 34.07 -17.41
N PRO A 28 -1.32 33.29 -16.93
CA PRO A 28 -1.48 32.40 -15.79
C PRO A 28 -1.04 33.01 -14.45
N SER A 29 -1.68 32.57 -13.37
CA SER A 29 -1.23 32.75 -11.98
C SER A 29 -1.91 31.70 -11.07
N PRO A 30 -1.32 31.39 -9.91
CA PRO A 30 -0.62 30.15 -9.58
C PRO A 30 -1.54 29.02 -9.05
N VAL A 31 -1.16 27.78 -9.33
CA VAL A 31 -1.82 26.57 -8.80
C VAL A 31 -1.60 26.49 -7.29
N LYS A 32 -2.65 26.76 -6.50
CA LYS A 32 -2.71 26.37 -5.08
C LYS A 32 -2.81 24.84 -4.99
N PRO A 33 -2.09 24.17 -4.07
CA PRO A 33 -2.21 22.73 -3.89
C PRO A 33 -3.62 22.39 -3.40
N LYS A 34 -4.34 21.55 -4.17
CA LYS A 34 -5.60 20.96 -3.71
C LYS A 34 -5.27 19.95 -2.62
N THR A 35 -5.58 20.34 -1.39
CA THR A 35 -5.72 19.48 -0.21
C THR A 35 -6.51 18.23 -0.59
N ALA A 36 -5.86 17.08 -0.58
CA ALA A 36 -6.52 15.79 -0.68
C ALA A 36 -7.21 15.50 0.67
N THR A 37 -8.53 15.69 0.69
CA THR A 37 -9.40 15.25 1.78
C THR A 37 -9.31 13.72 1.90
N PRO A 38 -9.11 13.13 3.10
CA PRO A 38 -9.05 11.69 3.24
C PRO A 38 -10.43 11.08 3.00
N LYS A 39 -10.60 10.37 1.88
CA LYS A 39 -11.74 9.45 1.70
C LYS A 39 -11.60 8.32 2.69
N GLN A 40 -12.46 8.32 3.71
CA GLN A 40 -12.75 7.16 4.54
C GLN A 40 -13.13 5.99 3.63
N SER A 41 -12.24 5.00 3.52
CA SER A 41 -12.58 3.72 2.91
C SER A 41 -13.52 2.98 3.86
N LYS A 42 -14.82 2.98 3.53
CA LYS A 42 -15.79 2.07 4.14
C LYS A 42 -15.29 0.64 3.92
N GLY A 43 -14.96 -0.04 5.01
CA GLY A 43 -14.34 -1.35 5.02
C GLY A 43 -15.21 -2.40 4.33
N SER A 44 -14.56 -3.25 3.52
CA SER A 44 -15.05 -4.60 3.27
C SER A 44 -15.34 -5.29 4.61
N PRO A 45 -16.34 -6.19 4.71
CA PRO A 45 -16.69 -6.82 5.99
C PRO A 45 -15.45 -7.46 6.59
N ALA A 46 -15.04 -6.99 7.77
CA ALA A 46 -13.93 -7.55 8.51
C ALA A 46 -14.29 -8.99 8.87
N SER A 47 -13.69 -9.95 8.19
CA SER A 47 -13.70 -11.33 8.66
C SER A 47 -12.87 -11.33 9.95
N THR A 48 -13.52 -11.55 11.09
CA THR A 48 -12.83 -11.59 12.39
C THR A 48 -12.46 -13.03 12.75
N LEU A 49 -11.23 -13.25 13.19
CA LEU A 49 -10.77 -14.53 13.73
C LEU A 49 -10.70 -14.46 15.27
N PRO A 50 -10.74 -15.59 15.98
CA PRO A 50 -10.42 -15.63 17.40
C PRO A 50 -9.03 -15.05 17.67
N GLY A 51 -8.95 -14.12 18.63
CA GLY A 51 -7.71 -13.55 19.10
C GLY A 51 -6.92 -14.53 19.95
N ASP A 52 -5.61 -14.36 19.99
CA ASP A 52 -4.73 -15.13 20.86
C ASP A 52 -4.76 -14.57 22.29
N GLU A 53 -4.61 -15.44 23.29
CA GLU A 53 -4.73 -15.09 24.71
C GLU A 53 -3.59 -14.20 25.21
N ASP A 54 -2.38 -14.36 24.67
CA ASP A 54 -1.21 -13.54 25.04
C ASP A 54 -1.44 -12.06 24.75
N MET A 55 -1.98 -11.75 23.56
CA MET A 55 -2.35 -10.40 23.12
C MET A 55 -3.55 -9.85 23.91
N LYS A 56 -4.51 -10.70 24.30
CA LYS A 56 -5.65 -10.27 25.14
C LYS A 56 -5.19 -9.80 26.51
N LEU A 57 -4.25 -10.54 27.11
CA LEU A 57 -3.83 -10.32 28.50
C LEU A 57 -2.64 -9.38 28.66
N GLY A 58 -1.95 -9.02 27.57
CA GLY A 58 -0.71 -8.24 27.62
C GLY A 58 0.52 -9.07 28.00
N GLN A 59 0.44 -10.40 27.91
CA GLN A 59 1.45 -11.34 28.40
C GLN A 59 2.34 -11.85 27.26
N ILE A 60 2.94 -10.92 26.52
CA ILE A 60 3.76 -11.26 25.35
C ILE A 60 5.16 -11.67 25.82
N ALA A 61 5.48 -12.96 25.69
CA ALA A 61 6.69 -13.57 26.23
C ALA A 61 7.95 -13.44 25.33
N VAL A 62 7.93 -12.64 24.26
CA VAL A 62 9.10 -12.44 23.40
C VAL A 62 10.00 -11.34 23.94
N ASN A 63 11.24 -11.71 24.30
CA ASN A 63 12.28 -10.77 24.72
C ASN A 63 13.60 -11.06 23.94
N PRO A 64 14.10 -10.13 23.11
CA PRO A 64 13.47 -8.85 22.77
C PRO A 64 12.19 -9.05 21.97
N VAL A 65 11.27 -8.10 22.10
CA VAL A 65 10.08 -8.04 21.25
C VAL A 65 10.54 -7.83 19.82
N ASN A 66 10.13 -8.73 18.92
CA ASN A 66 10.52 -8.66 17.52
C ASN A 66 9.57 -7.71 16.76
N ASP A 67 10.09 -6.59 16.29
CA ASP A 67 9.42 -5.58 15.47
C ASP A 67 9.49 -5.89 13.96
N GLY A 68 10.15 -6.99 13.58
CA GLY A 68 10.24 -7.51 12.22
C GLY A 68 10.01 -9.01 12.12
N SER A 69 10.21 -9.59 10.95
CA SER A 69 10.29 -11.03 10.75
C SER A 69 11.06 -11.35 9.48
N ASP A 70 11.61 -12.56 9.39
CA ASP A 70 12.30 -13.06 8.20
C ASP A 70 11.92 -14.54 8.01
N THR A 71 11.11 -14.81 6.98
CA THR A 71 10.55 -16.14 6.75
C THR A 71 10.71 -16.54 5.29
N THR A 72 11.18 -17.76 5.04
CA THR A 72 11.19 -18.36 3.70
C THR A 72 10.22 -19.54 3.65
N SER A 73 9.27 -19.51 2.72
CA SER A 73 8.38 -20.64 2.44
C SER A 73 8.16 -20.78 0.94
N ASP A 74 8.05 -22.01 0.44
CA ASP A 74 7.89 -22.34 -0.98
C ASP A 74 8.89 -21.62 -1.92
N GLY A 75 10.11 -21.37 -1.44
CA GLY A 75 11.14 -20.68 -2.21
C GLY A 75 10.92 -19.17 -2.35
N VAL A 76 10.09 -18.56 -1.51
CA VAL A 76 9.91 -17.10 -1.44
C VAL A 76 10.24 -16.64 -0.03
N ARG A 77 11.19 -15.72 0.07
CA ARG A 77 11.60 -15.09 1.32
C ARG A 77 10.86 -13.77 1.51
N VAL A 78 10.28 -13.59 2.69
CA VAL A 78 9.55 -12.39 3.09
C VAL A 78 10.20 -11.83 4.34
N GLN A 79 10.71 -10.61 4.23
CA GLN A 79 11.29 -9.87 5.34
C GLN A 79 10.38 -8.68 5.65
N VAL A 80 10.18 -8.39 6.92
CA VAL A 80 9.41 -7.21 7.36
C VAL A 80 10.10 -6.55 8.54
N SER A 81 10.00 -5.22 8.63
CA SER A 81 10.39 -4.43 9.78
C SER A 81 9.36 -3.33 10.01
N SER A 82 8.91 -3.14 11.24
CA SER A 82 7.99 -2.06 11.61
C SER A 82 8.69 -0.92 12.36
N SER A 83 8.09 0.25 12.33
CA SER A 83 8.62 1.47 12.96
C SER A 83 7.46 2.38 13.39
N TYR A 84 7.55 2.94 14.59
CA TYR A 84 6.58 3.92 15.08
C TYR A 84 6.76 5.27 14.36
N ARG A 85 5.64 5.97 14.12
CA ARG A 85 5.60 7.29 13.47
C ARG A 85 4.99 8.31 14.42
N PRO A 86 5.77 8.92 15.34
CA PRO A 86 5.25 9.87 16.32
C PRO A 86 4.58 11.08 15.65
N GLU A 87 5.11 11.54 14.51
CA GLU A 87 4.59 12.67 13.74
C GLU A 87 3.20 12.42 13.10
N ARG A 88 2.74 11.15 13.07
CA ARG A 88 1.41 10.75 12.60
C ARG A 88 0.57 10.09 13.69
N SER A 89 1.00 10.21 14.94
CA SER A 89 0.34 9.62 16.11
C SER A 89 -0.18 10.72 17.03
N ASP A 90 -1.20 10.37 17.81
CA ASP A 90 -1.79 11.22 18.85
C ASP A 90 -2.14 10.31 20.04
N GLU A 91 -1.22 10.26 20.99
CA GLU A 91 -1.33 9.39 22.18
C GLU A 91 -2.51 9.80 23.06
N SER A 92 -2.86 11.10 23.10
CA SER A 92 -4.00 11.60 23.87
C SER A 92 -5.35 11.08 23.35
N MET A 93 -5.38 10.68 22.07
CA MET A 93 -6.53 10.14 21.38
C MET A 93 -6.43 8.63 21.10
N GLU A 94 -5.45 7.94 21.71
CA GLU A 94 -5.19 6.50 21.52
C GLU A 94 -4.95 6.11 20.04
N LYS A 95 -4.40 7.06 19.26
CA LYS A 95 -4.10 6.89 17.83
C LYS A 95 -2.61 6.70 17.64
N HIS A 96 -2.21 5.50 17.24
CA HIS A 96 -0.81 5.15 17.04
C HIS A 96 -0.59 4.75 15.58
N CYS A 97 0.31 5.44 14.90
CA CYS A 97 0.63 5.17 13.50
C CYS A 97 1.99 4.49 13.39
N PHE A 98 2.02 3.40 12.62
CA PHE A 98 3.23 2.67 12.30
C PHE A 98 3.46 2.66 10.80
N ALA A 99 4.72 2.55 10.39
CA ALA A 99 5.10 2.14 9.05
C ALA A 99 5.78 0.78 9.11
N TYR A 100 5.48 -0.10 8.16
CA TYR A 100 6.18 -1.36 7.98
C TYR A 100 6.73 -1.46 6.56
N ASN A 101 7.99 -1.88 6.45
CA ASN A 101 8.68 -2.13 5.20
C ASN A 101 8.73 -3.64 4.98
N VAL A 102 8.28 -4.10 3.81
CA VAL A 102 8.33 -5.51 3.43
C VAL A 102 9.23 -5.66 2.21
N ARG A 103 10.12 -6.66 2.26
CA ARG A 103 10.90 -7.13 1.14
C ARG A 103 10.52 -8.56 0.81
N ILE A 104 10.12 -8.80 -0.44
CA ILE A 104 9.78 -10.12 -0.97
C ILE A 104 10.87 -10.50 -1.96
N THR A 105 11.55 -11.63 -1.75
CA THR A 105 12.60 -12.14 -2.64
C THR A 105 12.21 -13.50 -3.18
N ASN A 106 12.26 -13.65 -4.50
CA ASN A 106 12.06 -14.94 -5.14
C ASN A 106 13.37 -15.75 -5.08
N GLU A 107 13.43 -16.72 -4.17
CA GLU A 107 14.56 -17.66 -4.04
C GLU A 107 14.30 -18.97 -4.81
N SER A 108 13.20 -19.05 -5.56
CA SER A 108 12.83 -20.19 -6.38
C SER A 108 13.51 -20.12 -7.76
N LYS A 109 13.43 -21.23 -8.51
CA LYS A 109 13.96 -21.32 -9.87
C LYS A 109 12.99 -20.84 -10.96
N LYS A 110 11.78 -20.42 -10.59
CA LYS A 110 10.73 -20.03 -11.53
C LYS A 110 10.35 -18.57 -11.33
N SER A 111 9.93 -17.90 -12.39
CA SER A 111 9.31 -16.58 -12.27
C SER A 111 7.95 -16.71 -11.58
N ILE A 112 7.65 -15.81 -10.66
CA ILE A 112 6.41 -15.81 -9.89
C ILE A 112 5.75 -14.43 -9.95
N GLN A 113 4.42 -14.37 -9.87
CA GLN A 113 3.69 -13.11 -9.79
C GLN A 113 2.89 -13.05 -8.49
N LEU A 114 3.02 -11.96 -7.73
CA LEU A 114 2.20 -11.72 -6.55
C LEU A 114 0.76 -11.40 -6.98
N VAL A 115 -0.20 -12.18 -6.51
CA VAL A 115 -1.61 -12.05 -6.89
C VAL A 115 -2.44 -11.42 -5.77
N SER A 116 -2.27 -11.89 -4.53
CA SER A 116 -3.05 -11.41 -3.41
C SER A 116 -2.31 -11.54 -2.08
N ARG A 117 -2.88 -10.93 -1.05
CA ARG A 117 -2.40 -11.01 0.32
C ARG A 117 -3.56 -11.25 1.28
N ARG A 118 -3.28 -11.89 2.40
CA ARG A 118 -4.21 -12.06 3.51
C ARG A 118 -3.44 -11.96 4.82
N PHE A 119 -3.74 -10.95 5.62
CA PHE A 119 -3.10 -10.70 6.91
C PHE A 119 -4.14 -10.76 8.02
N ALA A 120 -3.71 -11.23 9.19
CA ALA A 120 -4.45 -11.11 10.44
C ALA A 120 -3.74 -10.10 11.34
N ILE A 121 -4.49 -9.13 11.86
CA ILE A 121 -3.99 -8.10 12.77
C ILE A 121 -4.75 -8.21 14.08
N GLN A 122 -4.06 -8.26 15.22
CA GLN A 122 -4.66 -8.24 16.55
C GLN A 122 -4.09 -7.04 17.31
N THR A 123 -4.96 -6.16 17.80
CA THR A 123 -4.58 -5.12 18.76
C THR A 123 -4.50 -5.69 20.18
N ILE A 124 -3.64 -5.12 21.01
CA ILE A 124 -3.51 -5.54 22.41
C ILE A 124 -4.85 -5.35 23.14
N GLY A 125 -5.21 -6.31 24.00
CA GLY A 125 -6.50 -6.34 24.69
C GLY A 125 -7.69 -6.81 23.85
N SER A 126 -7.55 -6.94 22.53
CA SER A 126 -8.65 -7.40 21.67
C SER A 126 -8.84 -8.91 21.78
N SER A 127 -10.10 -9.34 21.90
CA SER A 127 -10.50 -10.75 21.89
C SER A 127 -10.51 -11.38 20.49
N THR A 128 -10.38 -10.57 19.45
CA THR A 128 -10.45 -10.95 18.03
C THR A 128 -9.28 -10.40 17.22
N LYS A 129 -9.03 -11.01 16.07
CA LYS A 129 -8.13 -10.50 15.03
C LYS A 129 -8.94 -10.05 13.83
N ASP A 130 -8.57 -8.92 13.25
CA ASP A 130 -9.11 -8.44 11.99
C ASP A 130 -8.36 -9.06 10.82
N VAL A 131 -9.09 -9.57 9.82
CA VAL A 131 -8.50 -10.08 8.59
C VAL A 131 -8.54 -9.01 7.51
N VAL A 132 -7.37 -8.65 7.00
CA VAL A 132 -7.19 -7.77 5.86
C VAL A 132 -6.75 -8.60 4.67
N GLN A 133 -7.58 -8.66 3.62
CA GLN A 133 -7.27 -9.41 2.41
C GLN A 133 -7.57 -8.59 1.16
N GLY A 134 -6.84 -8.85 0.08
CA GLY A 134 -7.09 -8.17 -1.18
C GLY A 134 -6.05 -8.48 -2.26
N PRO A 135 -6.30 -7.99 -3.50
CA PRO A 135 -5.39 -8.19 -4.61
C PRO A 135 -4.11 -7.36 -4.42
N GLY A 136 -3.00 -7.94 -4.88
CA GLY A 136 -1.70 -7.28 -4.93
C GLY A 136 -1.18 -6.81 -3.57
N VAL A 137 -0.24 -5.88 -3.62
CA VAL A 137 0.29 -5.08 -2.51
C VAL A 137 0.39 -3.63 -2.97
N THR A 138 -0.15 -2.68 -2.22
CA THR A 138 -0.10 -1.24 -2.59
C THR A 138 -0.62 -0.93 -4.01
N GLY A 139 -1.57 -1.73 -4.52
CA GLY A 139 -2.11 -1.59 -5.88
C GLY A 139 -1.25 -2.23 -6.98
N ARG A 140 -0.18 -2.94 -6.63
CA ARG A 140 0.76 -3.58 -7.57
C ARG A 140 0.71 -5.11 -7.44
N GLN A 141 0.96 -5.80 -8.55
CA GLN A 141 1.10 -7.27 -8.65
C GLN A 141 2.41 -7.60 -9.36
N PRO A 142 3.56 -7.40 -8.69
CA PRO A 142 4.87 -7.56 -9.32
C PRO A 142 5.12 -9.01 -9.77
N VAL A 143 5.78 -9.13 -10.92
CA VAL A 143 6.41 -10.38 -11.37
C VAL A 143 7.86 -10.36 -10.90
N LEU A 144 8.31 -11.42 -10.25
CA LEU A 144 9.67 -11.58 -9.74
C LEU A 144 10.34 -12.75 -10.45
N THR A 145 11.42 -12.45 -11.16
CA THR A 145 12.33 -13.47 -11.72
C THR A 145 13.16 -14.14 -10.61
N PRO A 146 13.78 -15.31 -10.84
CA PRO A 146 14.66 -15.94 -9.87
C PRO A 146 15.75 -14.98 -9.35
N GLY A 147 15.83 -14.79 -8.04
CA GLY A 147 16.76 -13.88 -7.36
C GLY A 147 16.28 -12.44 -7.24
N GLU A 148 15.15 -12.08 -7.86
CA GLU A 148 14.62 -10.71 -7.82
C GLU A 148 13.90 -10.41 -6.51
N SER A 149 14.02 -9.16 -6.06
CA SER A 149 13.34 -8.65 -4.87
C SER A 149 12.37 -7.52 -5.21
N PHE A 150 11.31 -7.42 -4.42
CA PHE A 150 10.37 -6.32 -4.44
C PHE A 150 10.17 -5.77 -3.04
N ASP A 151 10.34 -4.45 -2.92
CA ASP A 151 10.22 -3.72 -1.67
C ASP A 151 9.00 -2.80 -1.70
N TYR A 152 8.26 -2.76 -0.59
CA TYR A 152 7.20 -1.77 -0.41
C TYR A 152 7.07 -1.34 1.05
N THR A 153 6.62 -0.11 1.25
CA THR A 153 6.29 0.44 2.56
C THR A 153 4.79 0.66 2.65
N SER A 154 4.21 0.34 3.80
CA SER A 154 2.80 0.60 4.08
C SER A 154 2.65 1.10 5.52
N THR A 155 1.49 1.68 5.82
CA THR A 155 1.20 2.26 7.14
C THR A 155 0.07 1.52 7.83
N ALA A 156 0.15 1.41 9.15
CA ALA A 156 -0.87 0.85 10.01
C ALA A 156 -1.31 1.91 11.04
N PRO A 157 -2.38 2.67 10.77
CA PRO A 157 -3.03 3.50 11.77
C PRO A 157 -3.86 2.62 12.71
N LEU A 158 -3.49 2.58 13.98
CA LEU A 158 -4.12 1.76 15.00
C LEU A 158 -4.83 2.65 16.02
N SER A 159 -6.10 2.35 16.29
CA SER A 159 -6.84 2.91 17.43
C SER A 159 -6.80 1.87 18.53
N VAL A 160 -5.93 2.07 19.52
CA VAL A 160 -5.63 1.08 20.54
C VAL A 160 -5.20 1.76 21.82
N ARG A 161 -5.74 1.32 22.95
CA ARG A 161 -5.28 1.71 24.27
C ARG A 161 -4.09 0.82 24.68
N PRO A 162 -2.86 1.34 24.77
CA PRO A 162 -1.70 0.52 25.12
C PRO A 162 -1.78 -0.06 26.54
N MET A 163 -1.15 -1.24 26.76
CA MET A 163 -0.93 -1.85 28.08
C MET A 163 0.53 -1.69 28.50
N THR A 164 1.03 -0.45 28.54
CA THR A 164 2.45 -0.13 28.75
C THR A 164 3.01 -0.59 30.09
N ASP A 165 2.15 -0.85 31.08
CA ASP A 165 2.51 -1.47 32.35
C ASP A 165 2.96 -2.94 32.21
N LYS A 166 2.58 -3.61 31.11
CA LYS A 166 2.88 -5.02 30.85
C LYS A 166 3.79 -5.23 29.64
N THR A 167 3.57 -4.49 28.56
CA THR A 167 4.29 -4.69 27.29
C THR A 167 4.32 -3.42 26.44
N PRO A 168 5.42 -3.16 25.71
CA PRO A 168 5.45 -2.09 24.71
C PRO A 168 4.70 -2.44 23.42
N VAL A 169 4.22 -3.68 23.26
CA VAL A 169 3.48 -4.11 22.07
C VAL A 169 2.05 -3.58 22.10
N VAL A 170 1.62 -2.98 21.00
CA VAL A 170 0.24 -2.51 20.83
C VAL A 170 -0.55 -3.32 19.81
N ALA A 171 0.13 -4.04 18.91
CA ALA A 171 -0.51 -4.95 17.97
C ALA A 171 0.47 -6.00 17.43
N ARG A 172 -0.09 -7.07 16.87
CA ARG A 172 0.63 -8.12 16.14
C ARG A 172 0.03 -8.27 14.75
N MET A 173 0.87 -8.55 13.75
CA MET A 173 0.43 -8.90 12.40
C MET A 173 1.19 -10.13 11.89
N SER A 174 0.47 -10.98 11.17
CA SER A 174 1.02 -12.12 10.43
C SER A 174 0.12 -12.44 9.23
N GLY A 175 0.57 -13.28 8.31
CA GLY A 175 -0.29 -13.76 7.24
C GLY A 175 0.45 -14.39 6.09
N GLU A 176 -0.09 -14.23 4.89
CA GLU A 176 0.38 -14.90 3.68
C GLU A 176 0.21 -14.03 2.43
N TYR A 177 1.10 -14.27 1.48
CA TYR A 177 1.00 -13.81 0.10
C TYR A 177 0.74 -15.01 -0.81
N ASN A 178 -0.11 -14.80 -1.81
CA ASN A 178 -0.40 -15.80 -2.83
C ASN A 178 0.25 -15.37 -4.14
N PHE A 179 0.96 -16.30 -4.76
CA PHE A 179 1.64 -16.13 -6.04
C PHE A 179 1.12 -17.11 -7.07
N VAL A 180 1.28 -16.78 -8.35
CA VAL A 180 1.19 -17.75 -9.45
C VAL A 180 2.55 -17.93 -10.08
N ILE A 181 2.83 -19.14 -10.55
CA ILE A 181 4.04 -19.43 -11.32
C ILE A 181 3.81 -18.94 -12.74
N MET A 182 4.75 -18.18 -13.28
CA MET A 182 4.73 -17.69 -14.65
C MET A 182 5.46 -18.68 -15.56
N GLY A 183 4.98 -18.81 -16.80
CA GLY A 183 5.67 -19.52 -17.87
C GLY A 183 6.91 -18.77 -18.34
N ASP A 184 7.65 -19.38 -19.25
CA ASP A 184 8.92 -18.84 -19.78
C ASP A 184 8.72 -17.51 -20.54
N ASP A 185 7.50 -17.22 -20.99
CA ASP A 185 7.13 -15.93 -21.60
C ASP A 185 7.02 -14.78 -20.59
N GLY A 186 7.05 -15.08 -19.28
CA GLY A 186 6.88 -14.14 -18.17
C GLY A 186 5.48 -13.52 -18.11
N LYS A 187 4.53 -13.98 -18.91
CA LYS A 187 3.20 -13.36 -19.11
C LYS A 187 2.06 -14.31 -18.78
N THR A 188 2.25 -15.61 -18.99
CA THR A 188 1.18 -16.59 -18.82
C THR A 188 1.35 -17.32 -17.49
N PRO A 189 0.36 -17.27 -16.58
CA PRO A 189 0.35 -18.12 -15.40
C PRO A 189 0.21 -19.59 -15.79
N ILE A 190 1.10 -20.44 -15.29
CA ILE A 190 1.10 -21.89 -15.60
C ILE A 190 0.68 -22.77 -14.41
N SER A 191 0.45 -22.18 -13.23
CA SER A 191 -0.07 -22.89 -12.06
C SER A 191 -1.50 -22.47 -11.76
N SER A 192 -2.39 -23.44 -11.56
CA SER A 192 -3.75 -23.22 -11.06
C SER A 192 -3.79 -23.10 -9.52
N THR A 193 -2.81 -23.68 -8.82
CA THR A 193 -2.67 -23.57 -7.37
C THR A 193 -1.71 -22.44 -7.02
N PRO A 194 -2.12 -21.49 -6.17
CA PRO A 194 -1.23 -20.42 -5.74
C PRO A 194 -0.08 -20.96 -4.90
N LEU A 195 1.13 -20.48 -5.17
CA LEU A 195 2.29 -20.66 -4.30
C LEU A 195 2.16 -19.70 -3.12
N GLN A 196 2.43 -20.16 -1.89
CA GLN A 196 2.20 -19.37 -0.69
C GLN A 196 3.51 -18.94 0.00
N ALA A 197 3.66 -17.64 0.19
CA ALA A 197 4.75 -17.09 1.00
C ALA A 197 4.21 -16.61 2.34
N VAL A 198 4.76 -17.11 3.44
CA VAL A 198 4.39 -16.71 4.80
C VAL A 198 4.98 -15.33 5.08
N LEU A 199 4.14 -14.42 5.57
CA LEU A 199 4.57 -13.24 6.33
C LEU A 199 4.63 -13.65 7.79
N GLY A 200 5.85 -13.81 8.29
CA GLY A 200 6.11 -14.14 9.69
C GLY A 200 5.45 -13.15 10.65
N THR A 201 5.20 -13.64 11.87
CA THR A 201 4.67 -12.81 12.95
C THR A 201 5.68 -11.73 13.32
N PHE A 202 5.22 -10.48 13.33
CA PHE A 202 5.94 -9.34 13.88
C PHE A 202 5.00 -8.46 14.72
N HIS A 203 5.58 -7.60 15.54
CA HIS A 203 4.83 -6.75 16.47
C HIS A 203 5.00 -5.28 16.14
N PHE A 204 3.95 -4.50 16.40
CA PHE A 204 4.00 -3.05 16.44
C PHE A 204 4.34 -2.63 17.87
N VAL A 205 5.52 -2.04 18.04
CA VAL A 205 6.14 -1.79 19.34
C VAL A 205 6.26 -0.28 19.56
N LEU A 206 5.71 0.22 20.65
CA LEU A 206 5.95 1.61 21.05
C LEU A 206 7.42 1.79 21.43
N PRO A 207 8.02 2.95 21.10
CA PRO A 207 9.36 3.27 21.60
C PRO A 207 9.35 3.33 23.13
N ALA A 208 10.50 3.09 23.74
CA ALA A 208 10.66 3.39 25.17
C ALA A 208 10.33 4.88 25.38
N LEU A 209 9.58 5.19 26.43
CA LEU A 209 9.38 6.57 26.85
C LEU A 209 10.75 7.09 27.30
N ASP A 210 11.33 8.02 26.53
CA ASP A 210 12.49 8.77 26.98
C ASP A 210 12.04 9.53 28.24
N THR A 211 12.51 9.05 29.39
CA THR A 211 12.36 9.75 30.65
C THR A 211 13.38 10.89 30.62
N ALA A 212 12.94 12.05 30.13
CA ALA A 212 13.68 13.31 30.22
C ALA A 212 13.74 13.80 31.68
#